data_AF-A0A9P3LH24-F1
#
_entry.id   AF-A0A9P3LH24-F1
#
_cell.length_a   1.000
_cell.length_b   1.000
_cell.length_c   1.000
_cell.angle_alpha   90.00
_cell.angle_beta   90.00
_cell.angle_gamma   90.00
#
_symmetry.space_group_name_H-M   'P 1'
#
loop_
_entity.id
_entity.type
_entity.pdbx_description
1 polymer ?
#
loop_
_entity_poly.entity_id
_entity_poly.type
_entity_poly.pdbx_seq_one_letter_code
_entity_poly.pdbx_strand_id
1 'polypeptide(L)'
;MQLTLSSLFTALALALSLAGSAFGDSYGDSCHNQRISRGVLHAECLDRDDGRVQTQLDLNNCVAFQSGRLGCDGHGGFADDCDVNTCLLVGGTTMNCICEQRYPAVVNLGRCIQNDNGQLGC
;
A
#
# COMPACT_ATOMS: atom_id res chain seq x y z
N MET A 1 56.08 14.55 -38.06
CA MET A 1 55.00 15.13 -37.23
C MET A 1 53.72 15.14 -38.07
N GLN A 2 52.81 14.21 -37.82
CA GLN A 2 51.43 14.24 -38.30
C GLN A 2 50.54 13.85 -37.12
N LEU A 3 49.64 14.75 -36.72
CA LEU A 3 48.65 14.57 -35.67
C LEU A 3 47.32 14.25 -36.37
N THR A 4 46.77 13.06 -36.14
CA THR A 4 45.40 12.75 -36.57
C THR A 4 44.52 12.61 -35.33
N LEU A 5 43.60 13.57 -35.18
CA LEU A 5 42.61 13.67 -34.11
C LEU A 5 41.66 12.47 -34.12
N SER A 6 41.65 11.71 -33.03
CA SER A 6 40.60 10.76 -32.69
C SER A 6 39.46 11.49 -31.98
N SER A 7 38.46 11.95 -32.74
CA SER A 7 37.23 12.53 -32.19
C SER A 7 36.36 11.43 -31.58
N LEU A 8 36.41 11.33 -30.25
CA LEU A 8 35.50 10.52 -29.44
C LEU A 8 34.11 11.16 -29.45
N PHE A 9 33.15 10.51 -30.11
CA PHE A 9 31.73 10.78 -29.92
C PHE A 9 31.27 10.12 -28.61
N THR A 10 31.33 10.84 -27.50
CA THR A 10 30.67 10.42 -26.25
C THR A 10 29.17 10.68 -26.37
N ALA A 11 28.41 9.65 -26.76
CA ALA A 11 26.96 9.63 -26.63
C ALA A 11 26.59 9.47 -25.15
N LEU A 12 26.18 10.57 -24.50
CA LEU A 12 25.62 10.53 -23.16
C LEU A 12 24.14 10.10 -23.28
N ALA A 13 23.89 8.80 -23.16
CA ALA A 13 22.54 8.28 -23.05
C ALA A 13 22.00 8.60 -21.65
N LEU A 14 21.14 9.61 -21.56
CA LEU A 14 20.36 9.91 -20.36
C LEU A 14 19.30 8.81 -20.22
N ALA A 15 19.61 7.76 -19.47
CA ALA A 15 18.63 6.76 -19.07
C ALA A 15 17.68 7.40 -18.05
N LEU A 16 16.55 7.92 -18.54
CA LEU A 16 15.46 8.37 -17.68
C LEU A 16 14.77 7.11 -17.15
N SER A 17 15.23 6.62 -16.00
CA SER A 17 14.57 5.53 -15.28
C SER A 17 13.22 6.03 -14.78
N LEU A 18 12.18 5.82 -15.60
CA LEU A 18 10.80 5.79 -15.14
C LEU A 18 10.69 4.59 -14.20
N ALA A 19 11.05 4.79 -12.93
CA ALA A 19 10.57 3.96 -11.85
C ALA A 19 9.07 4.27 -11.72
N GLY A 20 8.28 3.73 -12.65
CA GLY A 20 6.85 3.60 -12.45
C GLY A 20 6.70 2.65 -11.27
N SER A 21 6.33 3.20 -10.10
CA SER A 21 5.78 2.41 -9.03
C SER A 21 4.56 1.72 -9.62
N ALA A 22 4.70 0.43 -9.92
CA ALA A 22 3.58 -0.44 -10.21
C ALA A 22 2.73 -0.46 -8.93
N PHE A 23 1.82 0.50 -8.82
CA PHE A 23 0.68 0.35 -7.94
C PHE A 23 -0.09 -0.81 -8.55
N GLY A 24 0.08 -2.01 -8.00
CA GLY A 24 -0.85 -3.10 -8.28
C GLY A 24 -2.27 -2.61 -7.99
N ASP A 25 -3.25 -3.14 -8.71
CA ASP A 25 -4.63 -2.69 -8.59
C ASP A 25 -5.05 -2.66 -7.11
N SER A 26 -5.60 -1.52 -6.70
CA SER A 26 -6.02 -1.30 -5.32
C SER A 26 -7.11 -2.33 -4.99
N TYR A 27 -7.04 -2.97 -3.81
CA TYR A 27 -8.11 -3.86 -3.38
C TYR A 27 -9.49 -3.17 -3.39
N GLY A 28 -9.53 -1.84 -3.26
CA GLY A 28 -10.77 -1.06 -3.33
C GLY A 28 -11.49 -1.16 -4.67
N ASP A 29 -10.81 -1.53 -5.75
CA ASP A 29 -11.38 -1.62 -7.10
C ASP A 29 -12.11 -2.95 -7.33
N SER A 30 -11.71 -4.00 -6.61
CA SER A 30 -12.20 -5.38 -6.80
C SER A 30 -12.75 -6.03 -5.53
N CYS A 31 -12.79 -5.31 -4.41
CA CYS A 31 -13.39 -5.77 -3.17
C CYS A 31 -14.56 -4.89 -2.73
N HIS A 32 -15.43 -5.46 -1.90
CA HIS A 32 -16.66 -4.85 -1.40
C HIS A 32 -16.90 -5.20 0.06
N ASN A 33 -17.87 -4.53 0.68
CA ASN A 33 -18.28 -4.75 2.08
C ASN A 33 -17.11 -4.66 3.08
N GLN A 34 -16.15 -3.78 2.76
CA GLN A 34 -14.90 -3.68 3.50
C GLN A 34 -15.13 -3.02 4.85
N ARG A 35 -14.51 -3.57 5.89
CA ARG A 35 -14.56 -3.03 7.26
C ARG A 35 -13.30 -3.36 8.01
N ILE A 36 -12.96 -2.54 8.99
CA ILE A 36 -11.88 -2.81 9.92
C ILE A 36 -12.48 -3.24 11.25
N SER A 37 -11.93 -4.30 11.84
CA SER A 37 -12.24 -4.71 13.21
C SER A 37 -10.96 -5.12 13.91
N ARG A 38 -10.60 -4.43 15.01
CA ARG A 38 -9.43 -4.76 15.83
C ARG A 38 -8.13 -4.90 15.02
N GLY A 39 -7.90 -4.00 14.07
CA GLY A 39 -6.70 -4.01 13.22
C GLY A 39 -6.71 -5.03 12.08
N VAL A 40 -7.81 -5.77 11.89
CA VAL A 40 -8.00 -6.68 10.76
C VAL A 40 -8.94 -6.05 9.73
N LEU A 41 -8.50 -5.98 8.48
CA LEU A 41 -9.35 -5.65 7.34
C LEU A 41 -10.12 -6.89 6.91
N HIS A 42 -11.44 -6.81 6.85
CA HIS A 42 -12.31 -7.83 6.28
C HIS A 42 -12.95 -7.30 5.00
N ALA A 43 -13.04 -8.12 3.97
CA ALA A 43 -13.68 -7.75 2.71
C ALA A 43 -14.21 -8.97 1.94
N GLU A 44 -15.05 -8.70 0.94
CA GLU A 44 -15.41 -9.64 -0.11
C GLU A 44 -14.68 -9.25 -1.39
N CYS A 45 -13.78 -10.08 -1.87
CA CYS A 45 -12.94 -9.76 -3.02
C CYS A 45 -13.27 -10.67 -4.22
N LEU A 46 -13.16 -10.11 -5.42
CA LEU A 46 -13.33 -10.87 -6.65
C LEU A 46 -12.12 -11.80 -6.88
N ASP A 47 -12.38 -13.04 -7.23
CA ASP A 47 -11.39 -13.98 -7.77
C ASP A 47 -11.34 -13.88 -9.31
N ARG A 48 -10.45 -14.66 -9.95
CA ARG A 48 -10.24 -14.66 -11.41
C ARG A 48 -11.42 -15.23 -12.20
N ASP A 49 -12.36 -15.91 -11.55
CA ASP A 49 -13.57 -16.47 -12.15
C ASP A 49 -14.80 -15.57 -11.88
N ASP A 50 -14.58 -14.31 -11.49
CA ASP A 50 -15.59 -13.34 -11.05
C ASP A 50 -16.40 -13.80 -9.81
N GLY A 51 -15.91 -14.82 -9.10
CA GLY A 51 -16.44 -15.28 -7.82
C GLY A 51 -16.13 -14.30 -6.69
N ARG A 52 -16.99 -14.24 -5.66
CA ARG A 52 -16.77 -13.41 -4.47
C ARG A 52 -16.30 -14.27 -3.30
N VAL A 53 -15.11 -13.97 -2.81
CA VAL A 53 -14.48 -14.68 -1.70
C VAL A 53 -14.40 -13.77 -0.48
N GLN A 54 -14.86 -14.27 0.67
CA GLN A 54 -14.63 -13.59 1.96
C GLN A 54 -13.17 -13.74 2.34
N THR A 55 -12.52 -12.64 2.65
CA THR A 55 -11.10 -12.60 2.95
C THR A 55 -10.79 -11.58 4.03
N GLN A 56 -9.64 -11.75 4.66
CA GLN A 56 -9.20 -10.88 5.74
C GLN A 56 -7.68 -10.74 5.75
N LEU A 57 -7.22 -9.61 6.24
CA LEU A 57 -5.80 -9.28 6.35
C LEU A 57 -5.52 -8.56 7.66
N ASP A 58 -4.54 -9.04 8.41
CA ASP A 58 -3.99 -8.31 9.56
C ASP A 58 -3.20 -7.11 9.05
N LEU A 59 -3.63 -5.90 9.41
CA LEU A 59 -3.04 -4.66 8.91
C LEU A 59 -1.65 -4.39 9.50
N ASN A 60 -1.24 -5.08 10.58
CA ASN A 60 0.15 -5.03 11.06
C ASN A 60 1.14 -5.55 10.01
N ASN A 61 0.69 -6.41 9.10
CA ASN A 61 1.53 -6.89 8.01
C ASN A 61 1.72 -5.86 6.91
N CYS A 62 0.93 -4.79 6.85
CA CYS A 62 0.93 -3.87 5.71
C CYS A 62 1.07 -2.40 6.08
N VAL A 63 0.90 -2.05 7.36
CA VAL A 63 0.85 -0.67 7.83
C VAL A 63 1.76 -0.50 9.04
N ALA A 64 2.58 0.56 9.00
CA ALA A 64 3.37 1.04 10.13
C ALA A 64 2.85 2.39 10.63
N PHE A 65 3.13 2.69 11.89
CA PHE A 65 3.08 4.04 12.43
C PHE A 65 4.52 4.54 12.63
N GLN A 66 4.90 5.61 11.92
CA GLN A 66 6.26 6.16 11.99
C GLN A 66 6.21 7.69 11.91
N SER A 67 6.92 8.34 12.83
CA SER A 67 7.01 9.81 12.87
C SER A 67 5.65 10.52 12.88
N GLY A 68 4.70 9.99 13.66
CA GLY A 68 3.37 10.58 13.81
C GLY A 68 2.40 10.30 12.65
N ARG A 69 2.70 9.35 11.76
CA ARG A 69 1.93 9.07 10.54
C ARG A 69 1.78 7.58 10.30
N LEU A 70 0.64 7.19 9.72
CA LEU A 70 0.45 5.85 9.17
C LEU A 70 1.02 5.78 7.75
N GLY A 71 1.66 4.66 7.40
CA GLY A 71 2.24 4.43 6.08
C GLY A 71 2.28 2.94 5.71
N CYS A 72 2.48 2.63 4.43
CA CYS A 72 2.58 1.26 3.96
C CYS A 72 3.96 0.67 4.32
N ASP A 73 3.96 -0.49 4.97
CA ASP A 73 5.16 -1.25 5.32
C ASP A 73 4.81 -2.73 5.49
N GLY A 74 5.51 -3.62 4.79
CA GLY A 74 5.26 -5.06 4.77
C GLY A 74 5.48 -5.79 6.11
N HIS A 75 5.96 -5.09 7.14
CA HIS A 75 6.05 -5.58 8.52
C HIS A 75 5.85 -4.42 9.52
N GLY A 76 4.86 -3.57 9.25
CA GLY A 76 4.80 -2.26 9.87
C GLY A 76 4.36 -2.20 11.34
N GLY A 77 3.53 -3.13 11.82
CA GLY A 77 3.17 -3.23 13.24
C GLY A 77 2.44 -2.02 13.83
N PHE A 78 1.64 -1.27 13.05
CA PHE A 78 1.00 -0.02 13.52
C PHE A 78 0.17 -0.15 14.81
N ALA A 79 -0.31 -1.36 15.15
CA ALA A 79 -1.13 -1.59 16.34
C ALA A 79 -0.36 -1.35 17.66
N ASP A 80 0.97 -1.33 17.63
CA ASP A 80 1.78 -1.03 18.81
C ASP A 80 1.64 0.44 19.25
N ASP A 81 1.39 1.34 18.29
CA ASP A 81 1.28 2.79 18.52
C ASP A 81 -0.16 3.32 18.41
N CYS A 82 -1.09 2.48 17.94
CA CYS A 82 -2.46 2.88 17.62
C CYS A 82 -3.51 2.06 18.38
N ASP A 83 -4.59 2.73 18.81
CA ASP A 83 -5.76 2.04 19.38
C ASP A 83 -6.58 1.42 18.24
N VAL A 84 -6.37 0.13 18.00
CA VAL A 84 -7.05 -0.64 16.95
C VAL A 84 -8.57 -0.66 17.06
N ASN A 85 -9.16 -0.30 18.21
CA ASN A 85 -10.61 -0.20 18.38
C ASN A 85 -11.18 1.11 17.82
N THR A 86 -10.32 2.09 17.55
CA THR A 86 -10.70 3.39 16.97
C THR A 86 -10.54 3.43 15.46
N CYS A 87 -9.91 2.41 14.88
CA CYS A 87 -9.65 2.33 13.46
C CYS A 87 -10.92 2.11 12.65
N LEU A 88 -11.19 3.02 11.73
CA LEU A 88 -12.38 3.03 10.89
C LEU A 88 -12.00 3.23 9.42
N LEU A 89 -12.75 2.59 8.54
CA LEU A 89 -12.58 2.71 7.10
C LEU A 89 -13.56 3.73 6.54
N VAL A 90 -13.04 4.71 5.81
CA VAL A 90 -13.78 5.78 5.14
C VAL A 90 -13.59 5.64 3.64
N GLY A 91 -14.68 5.66 2.88
CA GLY A 91 -14.63 5.53 1.42
C GLY A 91 -14.06 4.20 0.92
N GLY A 92 -14.09 3.14 1.74
CA GLY A 92 -13.66 1.78 1.39
C GLY A 92 -12.15 1.54 1.35
N THR A 93 -11.32 2.59 1.33
CA THR A 93 -9.85 2.46 1.24
C THR A 93 -9.07 3.33 2.22
N THR A 94 -9.67 4.38 2.77
CA THR A 94 -8.95 5.28 3.68
C THR A 94 -9.18 4.85 5.12
N MET A 95 -8.12 4.42 5.80
CA MET A 95 -8.15 4.11 7.22
C MET A 95 -7.82 5.36 8.04
N ASN A 96 -8.65 5.64 9.05
CA ASN A 96 -8.39 6.63 10.09
C ASN A 96 -8.34 5.90 11.44
N CYS A 97 -7.29 6.14 12.21
CA CYS A 97 -7.10 5.58 13.55
C CYS A 97 -6.66 6.67 14.52
N ILE A 98 -6.97 6.49 15.80
CA ILE A 98 -6.32 7.24 16.87
C ILE A 98 -5.03 6.53 17.26
N CYS A 99 -3.91 7.24 17.18
CA CYS A 99 -2.58 6.76 17.53
C CYS A 99 -1.98 7.60 18.66
N GLU A 100 -0.67 7.46 18.89
CA GLU A 100 0.12 8.16 19.91
C GLU A 100 -0.51 9.43 20.46
N GLN A 101 -0.60 9.54 21.79
CA GLN A 101 -1.15 10.71 22.50
C GLN A 101 -2.56 11.11 22.03
N ARG A 102 -3.32 10.16 21.49
CA ARG A 102 -4.68 10.32 20.98
C ARG A 102 -4.78 11.20 19.73
N TYR A 103 -3.72 11.30 18.94
CA TYR A 103 -3.76 12.03 17.67
C TYR A 103 -4.31 11.15 16.54
N PRO A 104 -5.20 11.68 15.69
CA PRO A 104 -5.68 10.96 14.52
C PRO A 104 -4.57 10.83 13.47
N ALA A 105 -4.43 9.64 12.91
CA ALA A 105 -3.55 9.34 11.79
C ALA A 105 -4.32 8.65 10.68
N VAL A 106 -3.92 8.90 9.43
CA VAL A 106 -4.66 8.47 8.24
C VAL A 106 -3.72 7.81 7.24
N VAL A 107 -4.18 6.74 6.60
CA VAL A 107 -3.50 6.09 5.47
C VAL A 107 -4.53 5.65 4.43
N ASN A 108 -4.15 5.71 3.15
CA ASN A 108 -4.92 5.08 2.09
C ASN A 108 -4.42 3.64 1.89
N LEU A 109 -5.19 2.67 2.37
CA LEU A 109 -4.90 1.24 2.27
C LEU A 109 -4.89 0.76 0.82
N GLY A 110 -5.58 1.42 -0.12
CA GLY A 110 -5.49 1.08 -1.55
C GLY A 110 -4.10 1.27 -2.14
N ARG A 111 -3.20 1.96 -1.42
CA ARG A 111 -1.78 2.07 -1.78
C ARG A 111 -0.91 0.98 -1.14
N CYS A 112 -1.44 0.27 -0.16
CA CYS A 112 -0.70 -0.73 0.61
C CYS A 112 -1.19 -2.15 0.31
N ILE A 113 -2.45 -2.30 -0.06
CA ILE A 113 -3.15 -3.58 -0.13
C ILE A 113 -3.71 -3.80 -1.53
N GLN A 114 -3.50 -5.00 -2.03
CA GLN A 114 -3.97 -5.51 -3.31
C GLN A 114 -4.90 -6.71 -3.08
N ASN A 115 -5.64 -7.04 -4.12
CA ASN A 115 -6.41 -8.28 -4.20
C ASN A 115 -5.74 -9.19 -5.23
N ASP A 116 -5.14 -10.30 -4.80
CA ASP A 116 -4.66 -11.36 -5.69
C ASP A 116 -5.64 -12.53 -5.65
N ASN A 117 -6.49 -12.64 -6.67
CA ASN A 117 -7.41 -13.76 -6.86
C ASN A 117 -8.30 -14.05 -5.64
N GLY A 118 -8.92 -13.01 -5.07
CA GLY A 118 -9.79 -13.11 -3.90
C GLY A 118 -9.03 -13.07 -2.57
N GLN A 119 -7.70 -12.99 -2.59
CA GLN A 119 -6.87 -12.91 -1.39
C GLN A 119 -6.29 -11.51 -1.20
N LEU A 120 -6.54 -10.91 -0.03
CA LEU A 120 -5.91 -9.64 0.34
C LEU A 120 -4.44 -9.85 0.70
N GLY A 121 -3.59 -8.95 0.24
CA GLY A 121 -2.17 -8.92 0.60
C GLY A 121 -1.58 -7.53 0.40
N CYS A 122 -0.42 -7.31 1.01
CA CYS A 122 0.53 -6.28 0.64
C CYS A 122 1.65 -6.95 -0.18
#